data_AF-I2GTW5-F1
#
_entry.id   AF-I2GTW5-F1
#
_cell.length_a   1.000
_cell.length_b   1.000
_cell.length_c   1.000
_cell.angle_alpha   90.00
_cell.angle_beta   90.00
_cell.angle_gamma   90.00
#
_symmetry.space_group_name_H-M   'P 1'
#
loop_
_entity.id
_entity.type
_entity.pdbx_description
1 polymer ?
#
loop_
_entity_poly.entity_id
_entity_poly.type
_entity_poly.pdbx_seq_one_letter_code
_entity_poly.pdbx_strand_id
1 'polypeptide(L)'
;MAYFIKLTHSISAKNRLQEAALKLAYSLDDLQLESPDALKQFAEDRIMWLNRSFNRCTALRVTFQTSYRGAGYQLYISDLVTLSIYAIKGQFLAEPTASARVVERVNCEAAGPQLGLFVETLEPSHD
;
A
#
# COMPACT_ATOMS: atom_id res chain seq x y z
N MET A 1 12.23 -1.46 11.82
CA MET A 1 12.25 -1.26 10.36
C MET A 1 10.80 -1.19 9.91
N ALA A 2 10.39 -0.20 9.12
CA ALA A 2 8.99 -0.05 8.73
C ALA A 2 8.65 -0.92 7.52
N TYR A 3 7.42 -1.42 7.49
CA TYR A 3 6.86 -2.23 6.43
C TYR A 3 5.59 -1.58 5.88
N PHE A 4 5.27 -1.87 4.62
CA PHE A 4 4.07 -1.42 3.95
C PHE A 4 3.26 -2.62 3.45
N ILE A 5 1.96 -2.61 3.65
CA ILE A 5 1.04 -3.66 3.22
C ILE A 5 0.43 -3.28 1.89
N LYS A 6 0.42 -4.21 0.93
CA LYS A 6 -0.35 -4.08 -0.30
C LYS A 6 -1.23 -5.29 -0.53
N LEU A 7 -2.50 -5.06 -0.80
CA LEU A 7 -3.39 -6.07 -1.34
C LEU A 7 -3.01 -6.39 -2.78
N THR A 8 -2.62 -7.64 -3.02
CA THR A 8 -2.10 -8.09 -4.33
C THR A 8 -3.06 -8.96 -5.09
N HIS A 9 -3.91 -9.70 -4.37
CA HIS A 9 -4.89 -10.57 -4.98
C HIS A 9 -6.12 -10.66 -4.07
N SER A 10 -7.29 -10.65 -4.67
CA SER A 10 -8.57 -10.90 -4.01
C SER A 10 -9.54 -11.59 -4.95
N ILE A 11 -10.31 -12.54 -4.43
CA ILE A 11 -11.44 -13.17 -5.13
C ILE A 11 -12.75 -12.61 -4.56
N SER A 12 -13.78 -12.51 -5.40
CA SER A 12 -15.13 -12.15 -4.96
C SER A 12 -15.65 -13.07 -3.86
N ALA A 13 -16.23 -12.49 -2.82
CA ALA A 13 -16.84 -13.25 -1.73
C ALA A 13 -18.06 -14.06 -2.20
N LYS A 14 -18.16 -15.30 -1.72
CA LYS A 14 -19.28 -16.21 -1.95
C LYS A 14 -20.20 -16.33 -0.73
N ASN A 15 -19.77 -15.81 0.43
CA ASN A 15 -20.55 -15.84 1.67
C ASN A 15 -20.18 -14.66 2.59
N ARG A 16 -20.95 -14.48 3.67
CA ARG A 16 -20.77 -13.37 4.63
C ARG A 16 -19.43 -13.40 5.38
N LEU A 17 -18.90 -14.58 5.67
CA LEU A 17 -17.58 -14.73 6.30
C LEU A 17 -16.47 -14.20 5.39
N GLN A 18 -16.51 -14.58 4.11
CA GLN A 18 -15.57 -14.09 3.09
C GLN A 18 -15.73 -12.59 2.86
N GLU A 19 -16.96 -12.07 2.86
CA GLU A 19 -17.20 -10.63 2.75
C GLU A 19 -16.61 -9.85 3.92
N ALA A 20 -16.77 -10.35 5.15
CA ALA A 20 -16.17 -9.75 6.34
C ALA A 20 -14.64 -9.81 6.32
N ALA A 21 -14.07 -10.94 5.91
CA ALA A 21 -12.62 -11.11 5.76
C ALA A 21 -12.04 -10.19 4.67
N LEU A 22 -12.74 -10.01 3.54
CA LEU A 22 -12.36 -9.06 2.50
C LEU A 22 -12.36 -7.63 3.02
N LYS A 23 -13.41 -7.20 3.72
CA LYS A 23 -13.48 -5.86 4.32
C LYS A 23 -12.31 -5.61 5.28
N LEU A 24 -11.96 -6.61 6.08
CA LEU A 24 -10.78 -6.54 6.94
C LEU A 24 -9.49 -6.39 6.11
N ALA A 25 -9.30 -7.21 5.07
CA ALA A 25 -8.13 -7.09 4.21
C ALA A 25 -8.03 -5.73 3.51
N TYR A 26 -9.14 -5.19 2.98
CA TYR A 26 -9.17 -3.85 2.38
C TYR A 26 -8.85 -2.76 3.39
N SER A 27 -9.27 -2.90 4.65
CA SER A 27 -8.93 -1.94 5.70
C SER A 27 -7.43 -1.93 6.07
N LEU A 28 -6.72 -3.00 5.72
CA LEU A 28 -5.28 -3.13 5.93
C LEU A 28 -4.46 -2.70 4.71
N ASP A 29 -5.10 -2.48 3.55
CA ASP A 29 -4.38 -2.02 2.36
C ASP A 29 -3.78 -0.64 2.60
N ASP A 30 -2.58 -0.44 2.06
CA ASP A 30 -1.81 0.79 2.17
C ASP A 30 -1.42 1.24 3.60
N LEU A 31 -1.59 0.37 4.61
CA LEU A 31 -1.12 0.64 5.98
C LEU A 31 0.39 0.39 6.15
N GLN A 32 0.99 1.15 7.06
CA GLN A 32 2.36 0.94 7.52
C GLN A 32 2.38 0.15 8.84
N LEU A 33 3.42 -0.67 9.01
CA LEU A 33 3.62 -1.53 10.16
C LEU A 33 5.05 -1.41 10.68
N GLU A 34 5.22 -1.56 11.98
CA GLU A 34 6.54 -1.65 12.62
C GLU A 34 7.05 -3.10 12.67
N SER A 35 6.14 -4.07 12.77
CA SER A 35 6.46 -5.49 12.87
C SER A 35 5.53 -6.36 12.01
N PRO A 36 6.08 -7.24 11.15
CA PRO A 36 5.30 -8.20 10.39
C PRO A 36 4.62 -9.26 11.27
N ASP A 37 5.24 -9.63 12.39
CA ASP A 37 4.67 -10.61 13.33
C ASP A 37 3.41 -10.08 14.03
N ALA A 38 3.36 -8.78 14.31
CA ALA A 38 2.18 -8.14 14.86
C ALA A 38 0.98 -8.20 13.89
N LEU A 39 1.24 -8.04 12.59
CA LEU A 39 0.21 -8.21 11.56
C LEU A 39 -0.30 -9.66 11.51
N LYS A 40 0.61 -10.64 11.58
CA LYS A 40 0.25 -12.05 11.59
C LYS A 40 -0.72 -12.36 12.74
N GLN A 41 -0.34 -11.98 13.96
CA GLN A 41 -1.17 -12.21 15.15
C GLN A 41 -2.53 -11.50 15.03
N PHE A 42 -2.53 -10.24 14.61
CA PHE A 42 -3.77 -9.48 14.40
C PHE A 42 -4.71 -10.17 13.41
N ALA A 43 -4.18 -10.64 12.27
CA ALA A 43 -4.98 -11.32 11.26
C ALA A 43 -5.51 -12.67 11.76
N GLU A 44 -4.66 -13.45 12.45
CA GLU A 44 -5.05 -14.74 13.05
C GLU A 44 -6.19 -14.56 14.06
N ASP A 45 -6.05 -13.61 14.99
CA ASP A 45 -7.06 -13.32 16.01
C ASP A 45 -8.39 -12.86 15.40
N ARG A 46 -8.32 -11.96 14.41
CA ARG A 46 -9.51 -11.44 13.74
C ARG A 46 -10.22 -12.51 12.92
N ILE A 47 -9.49 -13.33 12.18
CA ILE A 47 -10.08 -14.44 11.41
C ILE A 47 -10.63 -15.51 12.34
N MET A 48 -9.96 -15.81 13.44
CA MET A 48 -10.48 -16.73 14.47
C MET A 48 -11.81 -16.21 15.03
N TRP A 49 -11.89 -14.92 15.35
CA TRP A 49 -13.13 -14.30 15.82
C TRP A 49 -14.24 -14.37 14.75
N LEU A 50 -13.91 -14.06 13.48
CA LEU A 50 -14.87 -14.15 12.38
C LEU A 50 -15.38 -15.58 12.16
N ASN A 51 -14.50 -16.58 12.21
CA ASN A 51 -14.88 -17.99 12.10
C ASN A 51 -15.85 -18.41 13.22
N ARG A 52 -15.68 -17.88 14.44
CA ARG A 52 -16.59 -18.11 15.56
C ARG A 52 -17.95 -17.42 15.35
N SER A 53 -17.93 -16.19 14.86
CA SER A 53 -19.15 -15.41 14.56
C SER A 53 -19.96 -16.00 13.40
N PHE A 54 -19.29 -16.60 12.41
CA PHE A 54 -19.90 -17.23 11.24
C PHE A 54 -19.67 -18.76 11.24
N ASN A 55 -20.06 -19.43 12.32
CA ASN A 55 -19.80 -20.86 12.55
C ASN A 55 -20.42 -21.84 11.53
N ARG A 56 -21.36 -21.38 10.68
CA ARG A 56 -21.98 -22.18 9.61
C ARG A 56 -21.18 -22.16 8.30
N CYS A 57 -20.19 -21.28 8.18
CA CYS A 57 -19.34 -21.17 6.99
C CYS A 57 -18.08 -22.03 7.14
N THR A 58 -17.49 -22.44 6.03
CA THR A 58 -16.16 -23.08 6.03
C THR A 58 -15.13 -22.13 6.62
N ALA A 59 -14.41 -22.58 7.64
CA ALA A 59 -13.45 -21.76 8.36
C ALA A 59 -12.30 -21.29 7.44
N LEU A 60 -11.99 -20.00 7.52
CA LEU A 60 -10.83 -19.41 6.85
C LEU A 60 -9.57 -19.65 7.69
N ARG A 61 -8.43 -19.74 7.02
CA ARG A 61 -7.11 -19.94 7.65
C ARG A 61 -6.18 -18.82 7.26
N VAL A 62 -5.32 -18.40 8.18
CA VAL A 62 -4.27 -17.43 7.90
C VAL A 62 -2.95 -18.17 7.72
N THR A 63 -2.25 -17.89 6.62
CA THR A 63 -0.89 -18.40 6.38
C THR A 63 0.04 -17.21 6.20
N PHE A 64 1.15 -17.21 6.94
CA PHE A 64 2.15 -16.15 6.87
C PHE A 64 3.50 -16.75 6.48
N GLN A 65 4.09 -16.26 5.39
CA GLN A 65 5.35 -16.78 4.86
C GLN A 65 6.25 -15.67 4.33
N THR A 66 7.55 -15.93 4.29
CA THR A 66 8.52 -15.05 3.63
C THR A 66 8.35 -15.16 2.11
N SER A 67 8.42 -14.02 1.41
CA SER A 67 8.34 -14.01 -0.05
C SER A 67 9.59 -14.65 -0.67
N TYR A 68 9.40 -15.64 -1.56
CA TYR A 68 10.51 -16.33 -2.22
C TYR A 68 11.31 -15.43 -3.18
N ARG A 69 10.72 -14.34 -3.70
CA ARG A 69 11.32 -13.50 -4.74
C ARG A 69 11.82 -12.14 -4.25
N GLY A 70 11.74 -11.83 -2.94
CA GLY A 70 12.18 -10.54 -2.43
C GLY A 70 12.23 -10.45 -0.91
N ALA A 71 12.87 -9.39 -0.40
CA ALA A 71 12.91 -9.08 1.02
C ALA A 71 11.53 -8.56 1.49
N GLY A 72 10.62 -9.48 1.81
CA GLY A 72 9.26 -9.19 2.26
C GLY A 72 8.51 -10.43 2.74
N TYR A 73 7.25 -10.25 3.08
CA TYR A 73 6.37 -11.30 3.59
C TYR A 73 5.08 -11.36 2.78
N GLN A 74 4.37 -12.47 2.86
CA GLN A 74 3.08 -12.68 2.27
C GLN A 74 2.13 -13.26 3.31
N LEU A 75 0.97 -12.65 3.43
CA LEU A 75 -0.11 -13.09 4.28
C LEU A 75 -1.28 -13.53 3.38
N TYR A 76 -1.70 -14.77 3.57
CA TYR A 76 -2.81 -15.39 2.87
C TYR A 76 -3.96 -15.59 3.85
N ILE A 77 -5.16 -15.23 3.43
CA ILE A 77 -6.40 -15.61 4.11
C ILE A 77 -7.07 -16.67 3.24
N SER A 78 -6.74 -17.94 3.48
CA SER A 78 -7.07 -19.07 2.59
C SER A 78 -6.72 -18.70 1.13
N ASP A 79 -7.55 -19.11 0.17
CA ASP A 79 -7.41 -18.71 -1.24
C ASP A 79 -8.14 -17.40 -1.56
N LEU A 80 -8.69 -16.71 -0.55
CA LEU A 80 -9.56 -15.56 -0.75
C LEU A 80 -8.77 -14.29 -1.07
N VAL A 81 -7.70 -14.03 -0.30
CA VAL A 81 -6.89 -12.80 -0.39
C VAL A 81 -5.43 -13.09 -0.14
N THR A 82 -4.59 -12.36 -0.85
CA THR A 82 -3.15 -12.26 -0.61
C THR A 82 -2.73 -10.81 -0.36
N LEU A 83 -2.16 -10.57 0.81
CA LEU A 83 -1.48 -9.32 1.17
C LEU A 83 0.03 -9.54 1.05
N SER A 84 0.70 -8.66 0.30
CA SER A 84 2.16 -8.63 0.22
C SER A 84 2.69 -7.50 1.11
N ILE A 85 3.66 -7.84 1.96
CA ILE A 85 4.28 -6.92 2.91
C ILE A 85 5.69 -6.62 2.43
N TYR A 86 5.94 -5.34 2.13
CA TYR A 86 7.22 -4.86 1.62
C TYR A 86 7.98 -4.12 2.71
N ALA A 87 9.27 -4.40 2.85
CA ALA A 87 10.13 -3.60 3.70
C ALA A 87 10.37 -2.23 3.06
N ILE A 88 10.09 -1.16 3.79
CA ILE A 88 10.34 0.21 3.32
C ILE A 88 11.84 0.47 3.41
N LYS A 89 12.48 0.79 2.29
CA LYS A 89 13.89 1.19 2.23
C LYS A 89 13.97 2.70 1.98
N GLY A 90 14.89 3.39 2.68
CA GLY A 90 15.18 4.80 2.43
C GLY A 90 14.08 5.75 2.89
N GLN A 91 13.58 5.61 4.13
CA GLN A 91 12.92 6.75 4.76
C GLN A 91 13.90 7.92 4.74
N PHE A 92 13.55 9.02 4.06
CA PHE A 92 14.23 10.28 4.27
C PHE A 92 14.14 10.54 5.77
N LEU A 93 15.27 10.40 6.49
CA LEU A 93 15.37 10.92 7.83
C LEU A 93 14.99 12.39 7.67
N ALA A 94 13.87 12.79 8.27
CA ALA A 94 13.66 14.19 8.54
C ALA A 94 14.81 14.57 9.47
N GLU A 95 15.94 15.00 8.90
CA GLU A 95 16.93 15.70 9.66
C GLU A 95 16.17 16.83 10.35
N PRO A 96 16.26 16.96 11.69
CA PRO A 96 15.64 18.07 12.37
C PRO A 96 16.20 19.31 11.69
N THR A 97 15.34 20.06 11.01
CA THR A 97 15.72 21.18 10.16
C THR A 97 16.34 22.24 11.06
N ALA A 98 17.65 22.14 11.29
CA ALA A 98 18.44 23.23 11.78
C ALA A 98 18.34 24.33 10.73
N SER A 99 17.69 25.43 11.11
CA SER A 99 17.42 26.59 10.27
C SER A 99 16.37 26.37 9.17
N ALA A 100 15.09 26.38 9.56
CA ALA A 100 14.06 26.98 8.71
C ALA A 100 14.46 28.43 8.42
N ARG A 101 15.17 28.66 7.31
CA ARG A 101 15.23 29.99 6.72
C ARG A 101 13.80 30.33 6.31
N VAL A 102 13.31 31.45 6.83
CA VAL A 102 12.01 32.03 6.51
C VAL A 102 11.85 32.04 4.98
N VAL A 103 10.93 31.23 4.47
CA VAL A 103 10.52 31.28 3.08
C VAL A 103 9.76 32.59 2.92
N GLU A 104 10.36 33.58 2.25
CA GLU A 104 9.62 34.74 1.76
C GLU A 104 8.44 34.23 0.92
N ARG A 105 7.25 34.76 1.21
CA ARG A 105 5.98 34.34 0.60
C ARG A 105 6.12 34.30 -0.92
N VAL A 106 6.12 33.11 -1.49
CA VAL A 106 5.99 32.93 -2.94
C VAL A 106 4.54 33.24 -3.29
N ASN A 107 4.34 34.37 -3.97
CA ASN A 107 3.05 34.79 -4.49
C ASN A 107 2.67 33.83 -5.63
N CYS A 108 1.77 32.89 -5.38
CA CYS A 108 1.28 31.95 -6.39
C CYS A 108 0.17 32.61 -7.23
N GLU A 109 0.57 33.53 -8.12
CA GLU A 109 -0.24 33.88 -9.28
C GLU A 109 0.05 32.89 -10.41
N ALA A 110 -1.02 32.26 -10.89
CA ALA A 110 -1.02 31.17 -11.83
C ALA A 110 -0.46 31.58 -13.21
N ALA A 111 0.65 30.97 -13.61
CA ALA A 111 1.02 30.78 -15.00
C ALA A 111 1.36 29.30 -15.19
N GLY A 112 0.45 28.56 -15.85
CA GLY A 112 0.64 27.13 -16.13
C GLY A 112 1.88 26.88 -17.01
N PRO A 113 2.50 25.70 -16.93
CA PRO A 113 3.65 25.39 -17.76
C PRO A 113 3.21 25.19 -19.21
N GLN A 114 3.62 26.09 -20.11
CA GLN A 114 3.59 25.81 -21.54
C GLN A 114 4.71 24.82 -21.84
N LEU A 115 4.36 23.55 -22.03
CA LEU A 115 5.25 22.53 -22.56
C LEU A 115 5.58 22.92 -24.01
N GLY A 116 6.82 23.41 -24.24
CA GLY A 116 7.36 23.75 -25.55
C GLY A 116 7.53 22.51 -26.42
N LEU A 117 6.42 22.04 -27.00
CA LEU A 117 6.33 20.81 -27.78
C LEU A 117 6.08 21.06 -29.27
N PHE A 118 6.56 22.17 -29.85
CA PHE A 118 6.65 22.31 -31.31
C PHE A 118 7.88 23.14 -31.68
N VAL A 119 8.92 22.47 -32.16
CA VAL A 119 10.00 23.11 -32.93
C VAL A 119 9.49 23.17 -34.37
N GLU A 120 8.93 24.30 -34.76
CA GLU A 120 8.70 24.61 -36.17
C GLU A 120 10.01 25.15 -36.75
N THR A 121 10.68 24.32 -37.55
CA THR A 121 11.84 24.71 -38.34
C THR A 121 11.37 25.67 -39.44
N LEU A 122 11.64 26.96 -39.30
CA LEU A 122 11.51 27.94 -40.37
C LEU A 122 12.87 28.09 -41.06
N GLU A 123 12.97 27.62 -42.31
CA GLU A 123 14.06 27.96 -43.21
C GLU A 123 14.01 29.46 -43.56
N PRO A 124 15.17 30.14 -43.73
CA PRO A 124 15.20 31.52 -44.19
C PRO A 124 15.18 31.58 -45.72
N SER A 125 14.13 32.13 -46.31
CA SER A 125 14.18 32.61 -47.69
C SER A 125 14.75 34.03 -47.71
N HIS A 126 15.97 34.15 -48.22
CA HIS A 126 16.58 35.39 -48.66
C HIS A 126 16.21 35.64 -50.13
N ASP A 127 16.02 36.93 -50.44
CA ASP A 127 15.89 37.61 -51.75
C ASP A 127 14.49 37.80 -52.35
#